data_AF-A0A7Z8Y8J1-F1
#
_entry.id   AF-A0A7Z8Y8J1-F1
#
_cell.length_a   1.000
_cell.length_b   1.000
_cell.length_c   1.000
_cell.angle_alpha   90.00
_cell.angle_beta   90.00
_cell.angle_gamma   90.00
#
_symmetry.space_group_name_H-M   'P 1'
#
loop_
_entity.id
_entity.type
_entity.pdbx_description
1 polymer ?
#
loop_
_entity_poly.entity_id
_entity_poly.type
_entity_poly.pdbx_seq_one_letter_code
_entity_poly.pdbx_strand_id
1 'polypeptide(L)'
;MAKPPNSQAKWGYIRGTRVKAAPLAFIIGTLLAIVTAAIRVAFNPPGEYRWAAVVIFAVCMAAPLIGLAWVLLVDRSTLPGATAHPELAVEHRWHTQAATNAFLTTVTVAGIGAALTSGTVSHVLVGIVLFEFLVYGVSYLWAKHR
;
A
#
# COMPACT_ATOMS: atom_id res chain seq x y z
N MET A 1 -3.04 5.83 45.26
CA MET A 1 -1.97 5.35 44.36
C MET A 1 -2.19 5.96 42.99
N ALA A 2 -1.36 6.92 42.58
CA ALA A 2 -1.46 7.54 41.25
C ALA A 2 -0.97 6.54 40.20
N LYS A 3 -1.81 6.22 39.22
CA LYS A 3 -1.44 5.41 38.05
C LYS A 3 -0.32 6.17 37.31
N PRO A 4 0.85 5.56 37.03
CA PRO A 4 1.89 6.27 36.29
C PRO A 4 1.33 6.73 34.94
N PRO A 5 1.74 7.91 34.43
CA PRO A 5 1.29 8.38 33.13
C PRO A 5 1.63 7.30 32.13
N ASN A 6 0.61 6.74 31.49
CA ASN A 6 0.76 5.67 30.52
C ASN A 6 1.55 6.28 29.35
N SER A 7 2.87 6.08 29.33
CA SER A 7 3.77 6.56 28.29
C SER A 7 3.47 5.78 27.01
N GLN A 8 2.34 6.07 26.39
CA GLN A 8 2.00 5.54 25.08
C GLN A 8 3.09 5.98 24.10
N ALA A 9 3.73 5.03 23.43
CA ALA A 9 4.73 5.33 22.42
C ALA A 9 4.07 6.12 21.28
N LYS A 10 4.67 7.26 20.89
CA LYS A 10 4.17 8.12 19.80
C LYS A 10 3.88 7.36 18.49
N TRP A 11 4.62 6.28 18.25
CA TRP A 11 4.56 5.45 17.04
C TRP A 11 4.02 4.04 17.27
N GLY A 12 3.34 3.82 18.41
CA GLY A 12 2.70 2.56 18.77
C GLY A 12 3.67 1.41 19.08
N TYR A 13 3.08 0.30 19.53
CA TYR A 13 3.75 -0.96 19.80
C TYR A 13 3.35 -2.02 18.79
N ILE A 14 4.13 -3.09 18.69
CA ILE A 14 3.79 -4.25 17.85
C ILE A 14 2.64 -5.02 18.51
N ARG A 15 1.70 -5.49 17.70
CA ARG A 15 0.52 -6.27 18.14
C ARG A 15 0.88 -7.39 19.12
N GLY A 16 0.24 -7.38 20.29
CA GLY A 16 0.44 -8.40 21.33
C GLY A 16 1.78 -8.33 22.07
N THR A 17 2.60 -7.30 21.84
CA THR A 17 3.90 -7.12 22.53
C THR A 17 4.05 -5.71 23.08
N ARG A 18 5.13 -5.46 23.84
CA ARG A 18 5.55 -4.11 24.29
C ARG A 18 6.73 -3.55 23.48
N VAL A 19 7.05 -4.14 22.35
CA VAL A 19 8.15 -3.71 21.48
C VAL A 19 7.67 -2.55 20.60
N LYS A 20 8.47 -1.48 20.47
CA LYS A 20 8.13 -0.33 19.61
C LYS A 20 8.06 -0.78 18.15
N ALA A 21 7.01 -0.38 17.41
CA ALA A 21 6.83 -0.82 16.02
C ALA A 21 7.80 -0.13 15.04
N ALA A 22 8.15 1.14 15.28
CA ALA A 22 8.92 1.95 14.34
C ALA A 22 10.33 1.40 14.00
N PRO A 23 11.18 0.97 14.95
CA PRO A 23 12.50 0.44 14.62
C PRO A 23 12.44 -0.84 13.77
N LEU A 24 11.52 -1.74 14.09
CA LEU A 24 11.37 -2.99 13.35
C LEU A 24 10.83 -2.74 11.94
N ALA A 25 9.86 -1.82 11.81
CA ALA A 25 9.33 -1.40 10.52
C ALA A 25 10.40 -0.76 9.63
N PHE A 26 11.29 0.05 10.20
CA PHE A 26 12.42 0.64 9.48
C PHE A 26 13.35 -0.43 8.92
N ILE A 27 13.71 -1.44 9.73
CA ILE A 27 14.57 -2.54 9.30
C ILE A 27 13.90 -3.36 8.19
N ILE A 28 12.67 -3.82 8.42
CA ILE A 28 11.93 -4.67 7.47
C ILE A 28 11.68 -3.92 6.16
N GLY A 29 11.21 -2.67 6.23
CA GLY A 29 10.95 -1.86 5.05
C GLY A 29 12.20 -1.55 4.23
N THR A 30 13.32 -1.27 4.90
CA THR A 30 14.61 -1.05 4.21
C THR A 30 15.10 -2.33 3.52
N LEU A 31 15.01 -3.49 4.20
CA LEU A 31 15.37 -4.77 3.60
C LEU A 31 14.49 -5.09 2.39
N LEU A 32 13.18 -4.88 2.49
CA LEU A 32 12.26 -5.05 1.36
C LEU A 32 12.63 -4.13 0.20
N ALA A 33 12.94 -2.86 0.46
CA ALA A 33 13.34 -1.91 -0.59
C ALA A 33 14.60 -2.34 -1.35
N ILE A 34 15.61 -2.84 -0.62
CA ILE A 34 16.84 -3.38 -1.22
C ILE A 34 16.54 -4.61 -2.06
N VAL A 35 15.72 -5.54 -1.56
CA VAL A 35 15.34 -6.77 -2.27
C VAL A 35 14.57 -6.43 -3.55
N THR A 36 13.57 -5.55 -3.49
CA THR A 36 12.80 -5.15 -4.68
C THR A 36 13.70 -4.46 -5.72
N ALA A 37 14.64 -3.61 -5.28
CA ALA A 37 15.61 -2.96 -6.16
C ALA A 37 16.55 -3.97 -6.84
N ALA A 38 17.06 -4.93 -6.09
CA ALA A 38 17.94 -5.99 -6.61
C ALA A 38 17.20 -6.88 -7.62
N ILE A 39 15.97 -7.27 -7.33
CA ILE A 39 15.09 -8.04 -8.24
C ILE A 39 14.90 -7.25 -9.54
N ARG A 40 14.48 -5.99 -9.47
CA ARG A 40 14.24 -5.15 -10.67
C ARG A 40 15.47 -5.09 -11.56
N VAL A 41 16.65 -4.98 -10.96
CA VAL A 41 17.91 -4.88 -11.70
C VAL A 41 18.39 -6.22 -12.26
N ALA A 42 18.09 -7.34 -11.60
CA ALA A 42 18.37 -8.67 -12.12
C ALA A 42 17.58 -8.99 -13.41
N PHE A 43 16.35 -8.48 -13.54
CA PHE A 43 15.49 -8.67 -14.71
C PHE A 43 15.73 -7.66 -15.86
N ASN A 44 16.64 -6.71 -15.70
CA ASN A 44 16.92 -5.69 -16.72
C ASN A 44 18.29 -5.96 -17.40
N PRO A 45 18.46 -5.65 -18.70
CA PRO A 45 19.76 -5.82 -19.37
C PRO A 45 20.89 -5.11 -18.62
N PRO A 46 22.10 -5.68 -18.57
CA PRO A 46 23.23 -5.06 -17.89
C PRO A 46 23.59 -3.74 -18.59
N GLY A 47 23.46 -2.65 -17.85
CA GLY A 47 23.90 -1.31 -18.26
C GLY A 47 25.05 -0.81 -17.40
N GLU A 48 25.80 0.16 -17.89
CA GLU A 48 26.96 0.76 -17.21
C GLU A 48 26.64 1.25 -15.78
N TYR A 49 25.41 1.75 -15.57
CA TYR A 49 24.95 2.30 -14.28
C TYR A 49 24.05 1.36 -13.47
N ARG A 50 24.17 0.05 -13.69
CA ARG A 50 23.31 -0.97 -13.07
C ARG A 50 23.19 -0.84 -11.55
N TRP A 51 24.32 -0.60 -10.87
CA TRP A 51 24.36 -0.48 -9.40
C TRP A 51 23.81 0.86 -8.90
N ALA A 52 24.03 1.95 -9.64
CA ALA A 52 23.41 3.24 -9.32
C ALA A 52 21.88 3.15 -9.40
N ALA A 53 21.34 2.42 -10.39
CA ALA A 53 19.91 2.17 -10.51
C ALA A 53 19.33 1.38 -9.31
N VAL A 54 20.07 0.41 -8.74
CA VAL A 54 19.66 -0.30 -7.51
C VAL A 54 19.52 0.71 -6.36
N VAL A 55 20.54 1.55 -6.15
CA VAL A 55 20.56 2.50 -5.04
C VAL A 55 19.40 3.49 -5.16
N ILE A 56 19.23 4.10 -6.33
CA ILE A 56 18.14 5.06 -6.58
C ILE A 56 16.78 4.41 -6.32
N PHE A 57 16.56 3.21 -6.89
CA PHE A 57 15.29 2.51 -6.72
C PHE A 57 15.03 2.12 -5.26
N ALA A 58 16.05 1.63 -4.54
CA ALA A 58 15.93 1.30 -3.12
C ALA A 58 15.61 2.53 -2.28
N VAL A 59 16.23 3.68 -2.55
CA VAL A 59 15.94 4.94 -1.85
C VAL A 59 14.50 5.39 -2.12
N CYS A 60 14.04 5.34 -3.37
CA CYS A 60 12.66 5.67 -3.73
C CYS A 60 11.63 4.74 -3.06
N MET A 61 11.95 3.45 -2.93
CA MET A 61 11.06 2.46 -2.33
C MET A 61 11.15 2.36 -0.80
N ALA A 62 12.18 2.94 -0.18
CA ALA A 62 12.37 2.87 1.26
C ALA A 62 11.18 3.47 2.03
N ALA A 63 10.80 4.71 1.72
CA ALA A 63 9.69 5.39 2.42
C ALA A 63 8.36 4.62 2.35
N PRO A 64 7.84 4.22 1.16
CA PRO A 64 6.57 3.50 1.10
C PRO A 64 6.64 2.12 1.76
N LEU A 65 7.74 1.37 1.62
CA LEU A 65 7.86 0.03 2.21
C LEU A 65 8.07 0.05 3.72
N ILE A 66 8.77 1.06 4.26
CA ILE A 66 8.85 1.30 5.70
C ILE A 66 7.48 1.67 6.26
N GLY A 67 6.75 2.55 5.57
CA GLY A 67 5.37 2.90 5.93
C GLY A 67 4.46 1.68 5.96
N LEU A 68 4.52 0.84 4.92
CA LEU A 68 3.75 -0.39 4.82
C LEU A 68 4.11 -1.38 5.95
N ALA A 69 5.41 -1.62 6.18
CA ALA A 69 5.87 -2.48 7.26
C ALA A 69 5.38 -1.97 8.62
N TRP A 70 5.39 -0.66 8.85
CA TRP A 70 4.86 -0.08 10.07
C TRP A 70 3.36 -0.30 10.23
N VAL A 71 2.57 -0.05 9.18
CA VAL A 71 1.11 -0.27 9.19
C VAL A 71 0.75 -1.72 9.51
N LEU A 72 1.53 -2.68 9.00
CA LEU A 72 1.29 -4.11 9.23
C LEU A 72 1.69 -4.57 10.64
N LEU A 73 2.68 -3.94 11.25
CA LEU A 73 3.20 -4.32 12.56
C LEU A 73 2.48 -3.62 13.72
N VAL A 74 2.11 -2.35 13.53
CA VAL A 74 1.63 -1.49 14.61
C VAL A 74 0.25 -1.94 15.09
N ASP A 75 0.13 -2.06 16.41
CA ASP A 75 -1.16 -2.21 17.06
C ASP A 75 -1.83 -0.85 17.15
N ARG A 76 -2.87 -0.65 16.34
CA ARG A 76 -3.62 0.60 16.30
C ARG A 76 -4.17 1.00 17.68
N SER A 77 -4.54 0.04 18.53
CA SER A 77 -5.08 0.32 19.87
C SER A 77 -4.07 1.01 20.80
N THR A 78 -2.77 0.92 20.45
CA THR A 78 -1.68 1.52 21.22
C THR A 78 -1.30 2.91 20.75
N LEU A 79 -1.90 3.39 19.65
CA LEU A 79 -1.64 4.71 19.11
C LEU A 79 -2.44 5.79 19.86
N PRO A 80 -1.80 6.90 20.27
CA PRO A 80 -2.50 8.02 20.87
C PRO A 80 -3.58 8.58 19.94
N GLY A 81 -4.81 8.76 20.45
CA GLY A 81 -5.91 9.34 19.67
C GLY A 81 -6.56 8.43 18.64
N ALA A 82 -6.18 7.14 18.59
CA ALA A 82 -6.83 6.20 17.67
C ALA A 82 -8.29 5.93 18.11
N THR A 83 -9.23 6.19 17.20
CA THR A 83 -10.65 5.82 17.35
C THR A 83 -10.80 4.30 17.40
N ALA A 84 -11.59 3.78 18.35
CA ALA A 84 -11.82 2.34 18.53
C ALA A 84 -12.58 1.69 17.36
N HIS A 85 -13.57 2.40 16.79
CA HIS A 85 -14.42 1.95 15.70
C HIS A 85 -14.38 2.92 14.52
N PRO A 86 -13.26 2.97 13.77
CA PRO A 86 -13.12 3.85 12.61
C PRO A 86 -14.20 3.62 11.54
N GLU A 87 -14.64 2.39 11.36
CA GLU A 87 -15.63 1.98 10.37
C GLU A 87 -17.01 2.63 10.58
N LEU A 88 -17.30 3.03 11.82
CA LEU A 88 -18.54 3.71 12.16
C LEU A 88 -18.46 5.23 11.98
N ALA A 89 -17.26 5.78 11.78
CA ALA A 89 -17.10 7.21 11.57
C ALA A 89 -17.80 7.62 10.27
N VAL A 90 -18.51 8.76 10.31
CA VAL A 90 -18.98 9.45 9.10
C VAL A 90 -17.80 9.66 8.16
N GLU A 91 -16.62 9.90 8.74
CA GLU A 91 -15.38 10.08 8.02
C GLU A 91 -14.90 8.85 7.23
N HIS A 92 -15.31 7.65 7.62
CA HIS A 92 -14.96 6.45 6.88
C HIS A 92 -15.89 6.25 5.68
N ARG A 93 -17.16 6.66 5.78
CA ARG A 93 -18.16 6.45 4.72
C ARG A 93 -17.86 7.24 3.45
N TRP A 94 -17.75 8.56 3.55
CA TRP A 94 -17.37 9.44 2.43
C TRP A 94 -15.96 9.11 1.88
N HIS A 95 -14.98 8.73 2.73
CA HIS A 95 -13.66 8.28 2.27
C HIS A 95 -13.75 7.00 1.44
N THR A 96 -14.44 5.97 1.93
CA THR A 96 -14.62 4.71 1.20
C THR A 96 -15.34 4.94 -0.13
N GLN A 97 -16.38 5.79 -0.14
CA GLN A 97 -17.06 6.17 -1.37
C GLN A 97 -16.15 6.92 -2.34
N ALA A 98 -15.36 7.89 -1.86
CA ALA A 98 -14.41 8.63 -2.66
C ALA A 98 -13.30 7.72 -3.22
N ALA A 99 -12.77 6.80 -2.41
CA ALA A 99 -11.74 5.86 -2.82
C ALA A 99 -12.24 4.90 -3.91
N THR A 100 -13.45 4.35 -3.76
CA THR A 100 -14.08 3.52 -4.79
C THR A 100 -14.29 4.29 -6.09
N ASN A 101 -14.82 5.51 -6.01
CA ASN A 101 -15.06 6.34 -7.19
C ASN A 101 -13.75 6.74 -7.89
N ALA A 102 -12.74 7.15 -7.12
CA ALA A 102 -11.44 7.53 -7.65
C ALA A 102 -10.75 6.35 -8.34
N PHE A 103 -10.80 5.16 -7.73
CA PHE A 103 -10.23 3.95 -8.33
C PHE A 103 -10.90 3.61 -9.67
N LEU A 104 -12.24 3.51 -9.68
CA LEU A 104 -12.99 3.20 -10.89
C LEU A 104 -12.78 4.24 -12.00
N THR A 105 -12.75 5.53 -11.63
CA THR A 105 -12.49 6.62 -12.58
C THR A 105 -11.07 6.54 -13.14
N THR A 106 -10.07 6.33 -12.28
CA THR A 106 -8.66 6.26 -12.68
C THR A 106 -8.41 5.09 -13.62
N VAL A 107 -8.91 3.89 -13.28
CA VAL A 107 -8.81 2.70 -14.14
C VAL A 107 -9.51 2.92 -15.48
N THR A 108 -10.70 3.50 -15.47
CA THR A 108 -11.46 3.77 -16.70
C THR A 108 -10.74 4.76 -17.61
N VAL A 109 -10.30 5.89 -17.06
CA VAL A 109 -9.58 6.93 -17.81
C VAL A 109 -8.24 6.42 -18.30
N ALA A 110 -7.49 5.69 -17.46
CA ALA A 110 -6.22 5.08 -17.86
C ALA A 110 -6.42 4.04 -18.96
N GLY A 111 -7.47 3.21 -18.89
CA GLY A 111 -7.82 2.24 -19.92
C GLY A 111 -8.15 2.90 -21.26
N ILE A 112 -8.97 3.97 -21.25
CA ILE A 112 -9.28 4.75 -22.45
C ILE A 112 -8.01 5.42 -23.00
N GLY A 113 -7.23 6.07 -22.14
CA GLY A 113 -5.97 6.72 -22.52
C GLY A 113 -4.97 5.73 -23.15
N ALA A 114 -4.87 4.52 -22.60
CA ALA A 114 -4.06 3.46 -23.18
C ALA A 114 -4.59 3.01 -24.54
N ALA A 115 -5.91 2.84 -24.69
CA ALA A 115 -6.52 2.45 -25.97
C ALA A 115 -6.30 3.51 -27.08
N LEU A 116 -6.32 4.79 -26.73
CA LEU A 116 -6.18 5.90 -27.69
C LEU A 116 -4.73 6.22 -28.08
N THR A 117 -3.78 6.04 -27.16
CA THR A 117 -2.41 6.57 -27.35
C THR A 117 -1.43 5.59 -27.99
N SER A 118 -1.86 4.38 -28.33
CA SER A 118 -0.91 3.36 -28.73
C SER A 118 -1.22 2.69 -30.05
N GLY A 119 -0.26 2.82 -30.97
CA GLY A 119 -0.18 2.02 -32.19
C GLY A 119 0.13 0.53 -31.94
N THR A 120 0.43 0.14 -30.70
CA THR A 120 0.77 -1.23 -30.28
C THR A 120 0.46 -1.48 -28.79
N VAL A 121 -0.70 -1.07 -28.24
CA VAL A 121 -0.91 -1.23 -26.78
C VAL A 121 -1.10 -2.70 -26.47
N SER A 122 -0.17 -3.17 -25.64
CA SER A 122 -0.08 -4.52 -25.13
C SER A 122 -1.45 -5.01 -24.67
N HIS A 123 -1.92 -6.09 -25.29
CA HIS A 123 -3.11 -6.88 -24.91
C HIS A 123 -3.20 -7.13 -23.40
N VAL A 124 -2.07 -7.06 -22.69
CA VAL A 124 -1.96 -7.11 -21.24
C VAL A 124 -2.74 -5.99 -20.54
N LEU A 125 -2.71 -4.74 -21.02
CA LEU A 125 -3.45 -3.64 -20.38
C LEU A 125 -4.97 -3.80 -20.55
N VAL A 126 -5.40 -4.22 -21.74
CA VAL A 126 -6.82 -4.57 -21.98
C VAL A 126 -7.23 -5.74 -21.09
N GLY A 127 -6.37 -6.76 -20.97
CA GLY A 127 -6.58 -7.90 -20.08
C GLY A 127 -6.72 -7.50 -18.62
N ILE A 128 -5.87 -6.58 -18.13
CA ILE A 128 -5.95 -6.07 -16.75
C ILE A 128 -7.27 -5.34 -16.52
N VAL A 129 -7.66 -4.42 -17.42
CA VAL A 129 -8.92 -3.67 -17.29
C VAL A 129 -10.13 -4.60 -17.31
N LEU A 130 -10.18 -5.56 -18.25
CA LEU A 130 -11.27 -6.54 -18.31
C LEU A 130 -11.30 -7.45 -17.07
N PHE A 131 -10.15 -7.87 -16.57
CA PHE A 131 -10.04 -8.67 -15.35
C PHE A 131 -10.52 -7.88 -14.13
N GLU A 132 -10.17 -6.60 -14.01
CA GLU A 132 -10.66 -5.72 -12.94
C GLU A 132 -12.18 -5.54 -12.99
N PHE A 133 -12.77 -5.31 -14.16
CA PHE A 133 -14.23 -5.25 -14.31
C PHE A 133 -14.91 -6.57 -13.95
N LEU A 134 -14.30 -7.71 -14.29
CA LEU A 134 -14.82 -9.04 -13.95
C LEU A 134 -14.77 -9.28 -12.44
N VAL A 135 -13.62 -9.02 -11.80
CA VAL A 135 -13.46 -9.13 -10.34
C VAL A 135 -14.45 -8.21 -9.63
N TYR A 136 -14.59 -6.96 -10.08
CA TYR A 136 -15.58 -6.03 -9.56
C TYR A 136 -17.01 -6.58 -9.69
N GLY A 137 -17.39 -7.07 -10.87
CA GLY A 137 -18.71 -7.64 -11.12
C GLY A 137 -19.02 -8.84 -10.23
N VAL A 138 -18.06 -9.75 -10.06
CA VAL A 138 -18.20 -10.91 -9.16
C VAL A 138 -18.34 -10.47 -7.71
N SER A 139 -17.48 -9.56 -7.24
CA SER A 139 -17.56 -9.02 -5.88
C SER A 139 -18.87 -8.30 -5.62
N TYR A 140 -19.38 -7.53 -6.59
CA TYR A 140 -20.66 -6.84 -6.50
C TYR A 140 -21.84 -7.81 -6.43
N LEU A 141 -21.88 -8.82 -7.32
CA LEU A 141 -22.95 -9.82 -7.32
C LEU A 141 -22.94 -10.64 -6.04
N TRP A 142 -21.75 -11.02 -5.54
CA TRP A 142 -21.64 -11.75 -4.29
C TRP A 142 -22.11 -10.94 -3.08
N ALA A 143 -21.76 -9.64 -3.03
CA ALA A 143 -22.26 -8.74 -2.00
C ALA A 143 -23.78 -8.49 -2.10
N LYS A 144 -24.34 -8.47 -3.32
CA LYS A 144 -25.77 -8.29 -3.57
C LYS A 144 -26.61 -9.48 -3.07
N HIS A 145 -26.06 -10.68 -3.08
CA HIS A 145 -26.76 -11.90 -2.68
C HIS A 145 -26.54 -12.31 -1.21
N ARG A 146 -25.90 -11.44 -0.42
CA ARG A 146 -25.63 -11.64 1.00
C ARG A 146 -26.40 -10.62 1.84
#